data_AF-A0A9W3A8R4-F1
#
_entry.id   AF-A0A9W3A8R4-F1
#
_cell.length_a   1.000
_cell.length_b   1.000
_cell.length_c   1.000
_cell.angle_alpha   90.00
_cell.angle_beta   90.00
_cell.angle_gamma   90.00
#
_symmetry.space_group_name_H-M   'P 1'
#
loop_
_entity.id
_entity.type
_entity.pdbx_description
1 polymer ?
#
loop_
_entity_poly.entity_id
_entity_poly.type
_entity_poly.pdbx_seq_one_letter_code
_entity_poly.pdbx_strand_id
1 'polypeptide(L)'
;MVTTLFTTAQSDLLASHGEELSAEDLIQLEKQMIEEEEDIPTPEPKRFTRQGLAGGFALIEEGLSRFEAEDPNMERYTRVARGVMDSLRCYREILEEKKMVSFQSNLQQYFKKVDRPATEPAAEPPTDPVLVPSTSPAPLGSPAPASPASSVASSQ
;
A
#
# COMPACT_ATOMS: atom_id res chain seq x y z
N MET A 1 -51.92 -13.61 62.23
CA MET A 1 -51.38 -12.27 61.93
C MET A 1 -50.02 -12.32 61.21
N VAL A 2 -49.14 -13.29 61.51
CA VAL A 2 -47.78 -13.35 60.90
C VAL A 2 -47.80 -13.69 59.40
N THR A 3 -48.72 -14.57 58.95
CA THR A 3 -48.84 -14.95 57.52
C THR A 3 -49.23 -13.77 56.62
N THR A 4 -49.99 -12.81 57.15
CA THR A 4 -50.42 -11.61 56.40
C THR A 4 -49.26 -10.66 56.13
N LEU A 5 -48.33 -10.50 57.08
CA LEU A 5 -47.19 -9.60 56.95
C LEU A 5 -46.17 -10.09 55.91
N PHE A 6 -45.97 -11.41 55.81
CA PHE A 6 -45.03 -12.00 54.86
C PHE A 6 -45.50 -11.84 53.40
N THR A 7 -46.80 -11.96 53.15
CA THR A 7 -47.37 -11.71 51.82
C THR A 7 -47.24 -10.25 51.39
N THR A 8 -47.43 -9.29 52.30
CA THR A 8 -47.31 -7.87 51.98
C THR A 8 -45.88 -7.49 51.63
N ALA A 9 -44.89 -7.97 52.39
CA ALA A 9 -43.48 -7.73 52.11
C ALA A 9 -43.02 -8.33 50.76
N GLN A 10 -43.59 -9.48 50.36
CA GLN A 10 -43.33 -10.08 49.05
C GLN A 10 -43.94 -9.25 47.91
N SER A 11 -45.15 -8.72 48.10
CA SER A 11 -45.80 -7.84 47.13
C SER A 11 -45.08 -6.49 46.98
N ASP A 12 -44.62 -5.90 48.07
CA ASP A 12 -43.90 -4.62 48.06
C ASP A 12 -42.54 -4.73 47.34
N LEU A 13 -41.83 -5.86 47.52
CA LEU A 13 -40.57 -6.11 46.84
C LEU A 13 -40.75 -6.29 45.32
N LEU A 14 -41.81 -6.98 44.89
CA LEU A 14 -42.14 -7.13 43.46
C LEU A 14 -42.64 -5.82 42.85
N ALA A 15 -43.37 -5.00 43.61
CA ALA A 15 -43.85 -3.70 43.17
C ALA A 15 -42.69 -2.70 42.97
N SER A 16 -41.64 -2.75 43.81
CA SER A 16 -40.45 -1.89 43.68
C SER A 16 -39.64 -2.14 42.41
N HIS A 17 -39.77 -3.32 41.79
CA HIS A 17 -39.08 -3.70 40.55
C HIS A 17 -40.03 -3.82 39.35
N GLY A 18 -41.31 -3.50 39.53
CA GLY A 18 -42.34 -3.54 38.50
C GLY A 18 -42.43 -2.26 37.67
N GLU A 19 -41.50 -1.32 37.85
CA GLU A 19 -41.41 -0.14 36.98
C GLU A 19 -40.97 -0.61 35.59
N GLU A 20 -41.95 -0.81 34.71
CA GLU A 20 -41.70 -1.05 33.29
C GLU A 20 -40.93 0.14 32.75
N LEU A 21 -39.71 -0.10 32.26
CA LEU A 21 -38.96 0.89 31.49
C LEU A 21 -39.89 1.47 30.44
N SER A 22 -40.11 2.80 30.47
CA SER A 22 -40.95 3.41 29.45
C SER A 22 -40.24 3.33 28.10
N ALA A 23 -41.00 3.46 27.01
CA ALA A 23 -40.42 3.43 25.67
C ALA A 23 -39.31 4.50 25.52
N GLU A 24 -39.46 5.62 26.20
CA GLU A 24 -38.50 6.71 26.27
C GLU A 24 -37.19 6.30 26.95
N ASP A 25 -37.25 5.57 28.08
CA ASP A 25 -36.05 5.08 28.76
C ASP A 25 -35.29 4.05 27.91
N LEU A 26 -36.03 3.21 27.17
CA LEU A 26 -35.45 2.26 26.22
C LEU A 26 -34.72 2.96 25.07
N ILE A 27 -35.32 4.01 24.52
CA ILE A 27 -34.71 4.86 23.48
C ILE A 27 -33.47 5.58 24.05
N GLN A 28 -33.53 6.03 25.30
CA GLN A 28 -32.42 6.71 25.95
C GLN A 28 -31.22 5.78 26.16
N LEU A 29 -31.48 4.53 26.56
CA LEU A 29 -30.47 3.50 26.75
C LEU A 29 -29.86 3.05 25.41
N GLU A 30 -30.69 2.89 24.37
CA GLU A 30 -30.24 2.61 23.00
C GLU A 30 -29.35 3.74 22.48
N LYS A 31 -29.77 4.99 22.66
CA LYS A 31 -28.98 6.16 22.26
C LYS A 31 -27.65 6.22 23.00
N GLN A 32 -27.63 5.93 24.29
CA GLN A 32 -26.41 5.91 25.10
C GLN A 32 -25.47 4.77 24.67
N MET A 33 -26.00 3.59 24.36
CA MET A 33 -25.23 2.48 23.79
C MET A 33 -24.62 2.85 22.43
N ILE A 34 -25.39 3.50 21.55
CA ILE A 34 -24.92 3.91 20.22
C ILE A 34 -23.82 4.98 20.35
N GLU A 35 -24.00 5.95 21.23
CA GLU A 35 -23.02 7.02 21.48
C GLU A 35 -21.73 6.47 22.11
N GLU A 36 -21.83 5.50 23.01
CA GLU A 36 -20.68 4.81 23.62
C GLU A 36 -19.98 3.85 22.64
N GLU A 37 -20.72 3.23 21.69
CA GLU A 37 -20.16 2.40 20.61
C GLU A 37 -19.48 3.24 19.52
N GLU A 38 -20.01 4.44 19.22
CA GLU A 38 -19.44 5.39 18.26
C GLU A 38 -18.17 6.09 18.80
N ASP A 39 -18.05 6.24 20.12
CA ASP A 39 -16.83 6.78 20.79
C ASP A 39 -15.71 5.74 20.95
N ILE A 40 -15.90 4.49 20.48
CA ILE A 40 -14.79 3.54 20.35
C ILE A 40 -14.06 3.88 19.04
N PRO A 41 -12.87 4.52 19.08
CA PRO A 41 -12.15 4.88 17.87
C PRO A 41 -11.85 3.60 17.10
N THR A 42 -12.47 3.44 15.94
CA THR A 42 -12.21 2.30 15.07
C THR A 42 -10.73 2.32 14.71
N PRO A 43 -9.93 1.30 15.10
CA PRO A 43 -8.50 1.34 14.88
C PRO A 43 -8.23 1.38 13.38
N GLU A 44 -7.38 2.32 12.96
CA GLU A 44 -7.03 2.45 11.55
C GLU A 44 -6.53 1.11 10.98
N PRO A 45 -6.90 0.78 9.73
CA PRO A 45 -6.44 -0.45 9.09
C PRO A 45 -4.92 -0.48 9.07
N LYS A 46 -4.32 -1.54 9.63
CA LYS A 46 -2.86 -1.74 9.59
C LYS A 46 -2.40 -1.82 8.13
N ARG A 47 -1.46 -0.96 7.77
CA ARG A 47 -0.89 -0.87 6.41
C ARG A 47 0.62 -0.96 6.45
N PHE A 48 1.18 -1.73 5.51
CA PHE A 48 2.63 -1.73 5.33
C PHE A 48 3.12 -0.41 4.73
N THR A 49 4.19 0.12 5.30
CA THR A 49 4.94 1.24 4.75
C THR A 49 6.24 0.73 4.13
N ARG A 50 6.78 1.43 3.12
CA ARG A 50 8.06 1.03 2.49
C ARG A 50 9.19 1.02 3.53
N GLN A 51 9.23 2.03 4.39
CA GLN A 51 10.22 2.15 5.45
C GLN A 51 10.05 1.08 6.53
N GLY A 52 8.81 0.74 6.91
CA GLY A 52 8.53 -0.32 7.87
C GLY A 52 8.97 -1.70 7.37
N LEU A 53 8.68 -2.02 6.09
CA LEU A 53 9.15 -3.26 5.47
C LEU A 53 10.67 -3.31 5.38
N ALA A 54 11.31 -2.24 4.91
CA ALA A 54 12.77 -2.17 4.82
C ALA A 54 13.44 -2.31 6.19
N GLY A 55 12.91 -1.65 7.22
CA GLY A 55 13.39 -1.78 8.60
C GLY A 55 13.21 -3.20 9.15
N GLY A 56 12.07 -3.84 8.88
CA GLY A 56 11.83 -5.23 9.25
C GLY A 56 12.83 -6.19 8.61
N PHE A 57 13.13 -6.03 7.32
CA PHE A 57 14.14 -6.84 6.64
C PHE A 57 15.54 -6.63 7.25
N ALA A 58 15.94 -5.39 7.52
CA ALA A 58 17.24 -5.10 8.12
C ALA A 58 17.43 -5.78 9.48
N LEU A 59 16.40 -5.78 10.34
CA LEU A 59 16.46 -6.47 11.63
C LEU A 59 16.61 -7.99 11.49
N ILE A 60 15.95 -8.58 10.49
CA ILE A 60 16.04 -10.02 10.24
C ILE A 60 17.43 -10.37 9.71
N GLU A 61 17.96 -9.59 8.77
CA GLU A 61 19.32 -9.78 8.23
C GLU A 61 20.39 -9.62 9.31
N GLU A 62 20.22 -8.66 10.23
CA GLU A 62 21.08 -8.52 11.41
C GLU A 62 21.03 -9.79 12.28
N GLY A 63 19.82 -10.30 12.57
CA GLY A 63 19.65 -11.53 13.32
C GLY A 63 20.30 -12.75 12.66
N LEU A 64 20.13 -12.90 11.34
CA LEU A 64 20.78 -13.97 10.56
C LEU A 64 22.31 -13.83 10.59
N SER A 65 22.84 -12.62 10.46
CA SER A 65 24.29 -12.38 10.50
C SER A 65 24.92 -12.78 11.84
N ARG A 66 24.19 -12.63 12.95
CA ARG A 66 24.65 -13.11 14.26
C ARG A 66 24.73 -14.65 14.29
N PHE A 67 23.73 -15.34 13.77
CA PHE A 67 23.76 -16.80 13.67
C PHE A 67 24.86 -17.29 12.74
N GLU A 68 25.14 -16.58 11.65
CA GLU A 68 26.27 -16.90 10.76
C GLU A 68 27.61 -16.85 11.48
N ALA A 69 27.81 -15.83 12.33
CA ALA A 69 29.05 -15.64 13.07
C ALA A 69 29.22 -16.65 14.22
N GLU A 70 28.12 -17.07 14.85
CA GLU A 70 28.13 -17.96 16.02
C GLU A 70 28.00 -19.45 15.66
N ASP A 71 27.43 -19.78 14.49
CA ASP A 71 27.19 -21.17 14.09
C ASP A 71 28.41 -21.77 13.37
N PRO A 72 29.16 -22.71 13.98
CA PRO A 72 30.26 -23.38 13.29
C PRO A 72 29.80 -24.30 12.15
N ASN A 73 28.50 -24.62 12.06
CA ASN A 73 27.92 -25.41 10.99
C ASN A 73 27.26 -24.50 9.94
N MET A 74 28.03 -24.20 8.89
CA MET A 74 27.60 -23.36 7.78
C MET A 74 26.38 -23.94 7.03
N GLU A 75 26.25 -25.26 6.92
CA GLU A 75 25.11 -25.90 6.23
C GLU A 75 23.80 -25.68 7.00
N ARG A 76 23.85 -25.81 8.34
CA ARG A 76 22.72 -25.51 9.21
C ARG A 76 22.30 -24.05 9.10
N TYR A 77 23.25 -23.13 9.19
CA TYR A 77 22.99 -21.70 8.98
C TYR A 77 22.35 -21.44 7.62
N THR A 78 22.97 -21.93 6.54
CA THR A 78 22.49 -21.70 5.16
C THR A 78 21.06 -22.20 4.99
N ARG A 79 20.72 -23.37 5.56
CA ARG A 79 19.37 -23.91 5.53
C ARG A 79 18.35 -22.99 6.22
N VAL A 80 18.71 -22.46 7.40
CA VAL A 80 17.87 -21.54 8.16
C VAL A 80 17.69 -20.21 7.42
N ALA A 81 18.80 -19.59 6.99
CA ALA A 81 18.79 -18.32 6.26
C ALA A 81 17.91 -18.42 5.00
N ARG A 82 18.04 -19.52 4.23
CA ARG A 82 17.19 -19.75 3.06
C ARG A 82 15.71 -19.86 3.44
N GLY A 83 15.37 -20.64 4.46
CA GLY A 83 13.98 -20.81 4.90
C GLY A 83 13.34 -19.50 5.38
N VAL A 84 14.08 -18.67 6.10
CA VAL A 84 13.64 -17.33 6.51
C VAL A 84 13.41 -16.46 5.28
N MET A 85 14.38 -16.39 4.38
CA MET A 85 14.26 -15.57 3.16
C MET A 85 13.12 -16.03 2.26
N ASP A 86 12.87 -17.33 2.14
CA ASP A 86 11.74 -17.87 1.40
C ASP A 86 10.41 -17.45 2.02
N SER A 87 10.29 -17.49 3.35
CA SER A 87 9.09 -17.06 4.08
C SER A 87 8.82 -15.56 3.93
N LEU A 88 9.87 -14.76 3.72
CA LEU A 88 9.78 -13.31 3.53
C LEU A 88 9.41 -12.89 2.11
N ARG A 89 9.27 -13.83 1.16
CA ARG A 89 9.00 -13.53 -0.25
C ARG A 89 7.71 -12.72 -0.43
N CYS A 90 6.63 -13.06 0.28
CA CYS A 90 5.36 -12.35 0.22
C CYS A 90 5.47 -10.87 0.62
N TYR A 91 6.33 -10.55 1.59
CA TYR A 91 6.56 -9.16 1.99
C TYR A 91 7.39 -8.38 0.97
N ARG A 92 8.28 -9.05 0.23
CA ARG A 92 9.04 -8.42 -0.87
C ARG A 92 8.12 -8.04 -2.03
N GLU A 93 7.13 -8.88 -2.34
CA GLU A 93 6.10 -8.58 -3.35
C GLU A 93 5.35 -7.29 -2.97
N ILE A 94 4.89 -7.18 -1.72
CA ILE A 94 4.24 -5.97 -1.20
C ILE A 94 5.15 -4.73 -1.31
N LEU A 95 6.45 -4.89 -1.01
CA LEU A 95 7.40 -3.78 -1.12
C LEU A 95 7.54 -3.30 -2.57
N GLU A 96 7.65 -4.22 -3.53
CA GLU A 96 7.80 -3.90 -4.95
C GLU A 96 6.52 -3.29 -5.53
N GLU A 97 5.35 -3.81 -5.18
CA GLU A 97 4.05 -3.21 -5.54
C GLU A 97 3.99 -1.75 -5.10
N LYS A 98 4.37 -1.45 -3.86
CA LYS A 98 4.42 -0.07 -3.36
C LYS A 98 5.42 0.82 -4.10
N LYS A 99 6.52 0.26 -4.59
CA LYS A 99 7.52 0.98 -5.40
C LYS A 99 6.97 1.27 -6.80
N MET A 100 6.28 0.32 -7.41
CA MET A 100 5.64 0.48 -8.72
C MET A 100 4.50 1.50 -8.70
N VAL A 101 3.63 1.45 -7.69
CA VAL A 101 2.56 2.46 -7.50
C VAL A 101 3.15 3.86 -7.37
N SER A 102 4.20 4.02 -6.56
CA SER A 102 4.90 5.30 -6.39
C SER A 102 5.55 5.78 -7.69
N PHE A 103 6.12 4.88 -8.48
CA PHE A 103 6.72 5.20 -9.77
C PHE A 103 5.66 5.64 -10.79
N GLN A 104 4.56 4.90 -10.89
CA GLN A 104 3.44 5.23 -11.78
C GLN A 104 2.83 6.59 -11.44
N SER A 105 2.56 6.88 -10.16
CA SER A 105 2.01 8.18 -9.75
C SER A 105 2.95 9.34 -10.11
N ASN A 106 4.25 9.13 -9.93
CA ASN A 106 5.26 10.13 -10.23
C ASN A 106 5.35 10.40 -11.74
N LEU A 107 5.34 9.34 -12.56
CA LEU A 107 5.32 9.45 -14.01
C LEU A 107 4.07 10.16 -14.53
N GLN A 108 2.88 9.82 -14.01
CA GLN A 108 1.62 10.49 -14.35
C GLN A 108 1.67 11.99 -14.03
N GLN A 109 2.27 12.36 -12.89
CA GLN A 109 2.46 13.75 -12.53
C GLN A 109 3.38 14.50 -13.50
N TYR A 110 4.43 13.85 -14.03
CA TYR A 110 5.28 14.45 -15.05
C TYR A 110 4.53 14.72 -16.35
N PHE A 111 3.79 13.74 -16.88
CA PHE A 111 3.02 13.94 -18.11
C PHE A 111 2.00 15.07 -17.98
N LYS A 112 1.29 15.17 -16.84
CA LYS A 112 0.36 16.28 -16.57
C LYS A 112 1.04 17.65 -16.49
N LYS A 113 2.31 17.72 -16.09
CA LYS A 113 3.09 18.98 -16.13
C LYS A 113 3.51 19.34 -17.55
N VAL A 114 3.84 18.35 -18.38
CA VAL A 114 4.21 18.55 -19.79
C VAL A 114 2.99 18.93 -20.64
N ASP A 115 1.82 18.35 -20.37
CA ASP A 115 0.55 18.65 -21.04
C ASP A 115 -0.07 19.99 -20.65
N ARG A 116 0.42 20.69 -19.62
CA ARG A 116 0.00 22.08 -19.36
C ARG A 116 0.71 22.95 -20.40
N PRO A 117 0.03 23.42 -21.46
CA PRO A 117 0.67 24.24 -22.46
C PRO A 117 1.04 25.57 -21.79
N ALA A 118 2.21 26.11 -22.14
CA ALA A 118 2.45 27.53 -21.96
C ALA A 118 1.25 28.28 -22.53
N THR A 119 0.44 28.88 -21.66
CA THR A 119 -0.62 29.79 -22.07
C THR A 119 0.08 31.07 -22.51
N GLU A 120 0.62 31.08 -23.72
CA GLU A 120 0.78 32.30 -24.49
C GLU A 120 -0.55 32.60 -25.18
N PRO A 121 -1.18 33.76 -24.91
CA PRO A 121 -2.37 34.16 -25.63
C PRO A 121 -1.99 34.56 -27.06
N ALA A 122 -2.66 33.91 -28.01
CA ALA A 122 -2.54 34.15 -29.44
C ALA A 122 -2.89 35.59 -29.85
N ALA A 123 -2.07 36.16 -30.73
CA ALA A 123 -2.47 37.18 -31.69
C ALA A 123 -1.65 36.98 -32.99
N GLU A 124 -2.31 36.68 -34.10
CA GLU A 124 -1.75 36.68 -35.47
C GLU A 124 -2.44 37.78 -36.33
N PRO A 125 -2.15 37.96 -37.65
CA PRO A 125 -0.99 38.54 -38.37
C PRO A 125 -1.44 39.75 -39.26
N PRO A 126 -0.61 40.36 -40.18
CA PRO A 126 -0.63 39.94 -41.60
C PRO A 126 0.62 40.25 -42.51
N THR A 127 0.78 39.48 -43.61
CA THR A 127 1.28 39.79 -45.00
C THR A 127 2.69 40.41 -45.22
N ASP A 128 3.59 40.01 -46.14
CA ASP A 128 3.55 39.21 -47.39
C ASP A 128 5.00 38.97 -47.96
N PRO A 129 5.25 38.36 -49.16
CA PRO A 129 6.10 37.16 -49.33
C PRO A 129 7.43 37.39 -50.08
N VAL A 130 8.26 36.35 -50.25
CA VAL A 130 9.06 36.12 -51.49
C VAL A 130 9.66 34.68 -51.58
N LEU A 131 9.17 33.98 -52.61
CA LEU A 131 9.80 33.03 -53.54
C LEU A 131 10.50 31.74 -53.05
N VAL A 132 9.82 30.62 -53.31
CA VAL A 132 10.42 29.31 -53.62
C VAL A 132 10.86 29.27 -55.11
N PRO A 133 11.71 28.31 -55.52
CA PRO A 133 11.11 27.14 -56.14
C PRO A 133 11.70 25.79 -55.70
N SER A 134 10.78 24.83 -55.73
CA SER A 134 10.91 23.39 -55.51
C SER A 134 11.73 22.67 -56.59
N THR A 135 12.46 21.62 -56.22
CA THR A 135 12.50 20.37 -57.01
C THR A 135 13.12 19.23 -56.20
N SER A 136 12.35 18.15 -56.02
CA SER A 136 12.80 16.80 -55.66
C SER A 136 12.90 16.00 -56.98
N PRO A 137 13.79 15.00 -57.11
CA PRO A 137 13.40 13.62 -56.77
C PRO A 137 14.53 12.73 -56.17
N ALA A 138 14.13 11.71 -55.39
CA ALA A 138 14.92 10.52 -55.02
C ALA A 138 15.14 9.57 -56.26
N PRO A 139 15.85 8.40 -56.25
CA PRO A 139 16.28 7.54 -55.11
C PRO A 139 17.64 6.79 -55.32
N LEU A 140 17.84 5.72 -54.50
CA LEU A 140 18.71 4.51 -54.66
C LEU A 140 20.04 4.46 -53.89
N GLY A 141 20.15 3.46 -53.01
CA GLY A 141 21.43 2.91 -52.56
C GLY A 141 21.49 2.25 -51.18
N SER A 142 20.66 1.23 -50.89
CA SER A 142 21.05 0.14 -49.96
C SER A 142 22.24 -0.63 -50.57
N PRO A 143 23.12 -1.35 -49.83
CA PRO A 143 22.68 -2.31 -48.80
C PRO A 143 23.62 -2.55 -47.59
N ALA A 144 23.08 -3.21 -46.55
CA ALA A 144 23.82 -4.09 -45.62
C ALA A 144 24.16 -5.42 -46.34
N PRO A 145 24.74 -6.49 -45.75
CA PRO A 145 25.29 -6.70 -44.40
C PRO A 145 26.67 -7.40 -44.42
N ALA A 146 27.29 -7.66 -43.26
CA ALA A 146 27.91 -8.96 -42.93
C ALA A 146 28.57 -8.94 -41.53
N SER A 147 28.17 -9.88 -40.68
CA SER A 147 28.96 -10.36 -39.54
C SER A 147 30.27 -11.00 -39.99
N PRO A 148 31.23 -11.22 -39.08
CA PRO A 148 31.59 -12.62 -38.84
C PRO A 148 31.68 -13.01 -37.35
N ALA A 149 31.59 -14.32 -37.16
CA ALA A 149 31.58 -15.06 -35.90
C ALA A 149 32.99 -15.35 -35.33
N SER A 150 32.97 -15.78 -34.07
CA SER A 150 33.94 -16.66 -33.38
C SER A 150 35.38 -16.21 -33.18
N SER A 151 35.83 -16.26 -31.91
CA SER A 151 36.95 -17.15 -31.54
C SER A 151 36.95 -17.46 -30.04
N VAL A 152 36.88 -18.76 -29.77
CA VAL A 152 37.42 -19.47 -28.61
C VAL A 152 38.90 -19.11 -28.42
N ALA A 153 39.36 -19.00 -27.17
CA ALA A 153 40.76 -19.21 -26.82
C ALA A 153 40.88 -19.77 -25.38
N SER A 154 41.39 -21.01 -25.31
CA SER A 154 41.94 -21.68 -24.13
C SER A 154 43.26 -21.05 -23.64
N SER A 155 43.63 -21.42 -22.40
CA SER A 155 44.96 -21.44 -21.75
C SER A 155 44.95 -20.57 -20.48
N GLN A 156 45.35 -21.02 -19.28
CA GLN A 156 46.16 -22.16 -18.82
C GLN A 156 45.53 -22.82 -17.59
#